data_AF-A0A8J7JUD6-F1
#
_entry.id   AF-A0A8J7JUD6-F1
#
_cell.length_a   1.000
_cell.length_b   1.000
_cell.length_c   1.000
_cell.angle_alpha   90.00
_cell.angle_beta   90.00
_cell.angle_gamma   90.00
#
_symmetry.space_group_name_H-M   'P 1'
#
loop_
_entity.id
_entity.type
_entity.pdbx_description
1 polymer ?
#
loop_
_entity_poly.entity_id
_entity_poly.type
_entity_poly.pdbx_seq_one_letter_code
_entity_poly.pdbx_strand_id
1 'polypeptide(L)'
;MVKDKISLIAAAAGGFMLFVAISGILQGTPVTALRAQHSFDSTKMADLPLQKIHSDEPINDTLQQRFSFENSLARVSQIDKALNSFRVLTEKSKPVLESKILSEVANTDWDTQNLGFTNWVGSVEGTLRKQDYQIKKLEYQLAQKQYEDKAISQNILNQKQAAHNKAKKDFQAFIKSFSVAD
;
A
#
# COMPACT_ATOMS: atom_id res chain seq x y z
N MET A 1 -27.16 10.83 35.74
CA MET A 1 -27.53 11.75 34.65
C MET A 1 -26.33 12.65 34.36
N VAL A 2 -26.07 12.95 33.07
CA VAL A 2 -24.95 13.75 32.49
C VAL A 2 -23.63 12.97 32.32
N LYS A 3 -23.26 12.48 31.11
CA LYS A 3 -22.66 13.09 29.89
C LYS A 3 -21.17 13.45 29.97
N ASP A 4 -20.38 12.67 29.20
CA ASP A 4 -19.06 12.84 28.55
C ASP A 4 -18.22 14.12 28.76
N LYS A 5 -16.87 13.95 28.69
CA LYS A 5 -16.01 14.55 27.65
C LYS A 5 -14.52 14.10 27.70
N ILE A 6 -14.09 13.42 26.61
CA ILE A 6 -12.94 13.71 25.72
C ILE A 6 -11.56 13.93 26.41
N SER A 7 -10.53 13.10 26.17
CA SER A 7 -9.67 13.27 24.98
C SER A 7 -8.95 11.99 24.56
N LEU A 8 -9.32 11.55 23.35
CA LEU A 8 -8.63 10.60 22.49
C LEU A 8 -7.69 11.40 21.58
N ILE A 9 -6.38 11.21 21.69
CA ILE A 9 -5.43 11.66 20.66
C ILE A 9 -5.15 10.45 19.77
N ALA A 10 -5.86 10.40 18.64
CA ALA A 10 -5.50 9.58 17.50
C ALA A 10 -5.27 10.53 16.32
N ALA A 11 -4.01 10.83 16.06
CA ALA A 11 -3.57 11.53 14.86
C ALA A 11 -2.44 10.72 14.23
N ALA A 12 -2.44 10.69 12.90
CA ALA A 12 -1.43 10.14 11.99
C ALA A 12 -1.41 8.60 11.80
N ALA A 13 -2.34 8.12 10.96
CA ALA A 13 -2.02 7.28 9.79
C ALA A 13 -3.34 6.89 9.11
N GLY A 14 -3.83 7.76 8.22
CA GLY A 14 -4.90 7.37 7.30
C GLY A 14 -4.38 6.27 6.38
N GLY A 15 -5.02 5.10 6.42
CA GLY A 15 -4.76 3.99 5.50
C GLY A 15 -4.38 2.67 6.13
N PHE A 16 -5.02 2.24 7.23
CA PHE A 16 -4.99 0.83 7.64
C PHE A 16 -6.19 0.47 8.54
N MET A 17 -7.39 0.35 7.97
CA MET A 17 -8.48 -0.38 8.63
C MET A 17 -8.50 -1.83 8.14
N LEU A 18 -7.62 -2.66 8.71
CA LEU A 18 -7.84 -4.10 8.78
C LEU A 18 -7.59 -4.58 10.21
N PHE A 19 -8.40 -4.06 11.13
CA PHE A 19 -8.48 -4.52 12.51
C PHE A 19 -9.94 -4.74 12.91
N VAL A 20 -10.58 -5.77 12.36
CA VAL A 20 -11.65 -6.51 13.06
C VAL A 20 -11.62 -7.96 12.57
N ALA A 21 -10.89 -8.83 13.26
CA ALA A 21 -11.17 -10.28 13.40
C ALA A 21 -10.13 -11.06 14.25
N ILE A 22 -9.45 -10.43 15.22
CA ILE A 22 -8.67 -11.17 16.24
C ILE A 22 -9.30 -11.03 17.64
N SER A 23 -10.49 -10.45 17.74
CA SER A 23 -11.26 -10.46 19.00
C SER A 23 -11.91 -11.83 19.30
N GLY A 24 -12.03 -12.73 18.33
CA GLY A 24 -12.63 -14.06 18.53
C GLY A 24 -11.69 -15.13 19.11
N ILE A 25 -10.37 -14.90 19.14
CA ILE A 25 -9.40 -15.91 19.60
C ILE A 25 -9.21 -15.86 21.13
N LEU A 26 -9.63 -14.78 21.81
CA LEU A 26 -9.56 -14.71 23.28
C LEU A 26 -10.78 -15.27 24.03
N GLN A 27 -11.85 -15.70 23.34
CA GLN A 27 -13.08 -16.18 23.99
C GLN A 27 -13.49 -17.61 23.64
N GLY A 28 -12.60 -18.41 23.04
CA GLY A 28 -12.84 -19.85 22.87
C GLY A 28 -13.99 -20.23 21.94
N THR A 29 -14.42 -19.34 21.04
CA THR A 29 -15.42 -19.69 20.03
C THR A 29 -14.81 -20.66 19.00
N PRO A 30 -15.44 -21.82 18.75
CA PRO A 30 -14.91 -22.83 17.83
C PRO A 30 -14.92 -22.32 16.38
N VAL A 31 -13.85 -22.62 15.65
CA VAL A 31 -13.59 -22.22 14.25
C VAL A 31 -14.74 -22.61 13.30
N THR A 32 -15.58 -23.57 13.68
CA THR A 32 -16.79 -23.96 12.95
C THR A 32 -17.83 -22.83 12.81
N ALA A 33 -17.89 -21.85 13.73
CA ALA A 33 -18.79 -20.71 13.61
C ALA A 33 -18.34 -19.68 12.54
N LEU A 34 -17.05 -19.65 12.20
CA LEU A 34 -16.49 -18.84 11.11
C LEU A 34 -16.75 -19.44 9.72
N ARG A 35 -17.17 -20.71 9.65
CA ARG A 35 -17.36 -21.46 8.40
C ARG A 35 -18.65 -21.08 7.65
N ALA A 36 -19.63 -20.48 8.31
CA ALA A 36 -20.90 -20.13 7.68
C ALA A 36 -20.86 -18.86 6.79
N GLN A 37 -19.72 -18.14 6.72
CA GLN A 37 -19.67 -16.81 6.08
C GLN A 37 -18.49 -16.54 5.13
N HIS A 38 -17.76 -17.56 4.68
CA HIS A 38 -16.59 -17.31 3.83
C HIS A 38 -16.59 -18.14 2.53
N SER A 39 -17.60 -17.89 1.68
CA SER A 39 -17.26 -17.47 0.32
C SER A 39 -16.45 -16.19 0.48
N PHE A 40 -15.22 -16.12 -0.03
CA PHE A 40 -14.57 -14.82 -0.24
C PHE A 40 -15.28 -14.16 -1.43
N ASP A 41 -16.55 -13.86 -1.20
CA ASP A 41 -17.36 -13.04 -2.03
C ASP A 41 -16.70 -11.66 -1.99
N SER A 42 -16.62 -10.98 -3.13
CA SER A 42 -16.07 -9.62 -3.27
C SER A 42 -16.83 -8.56 -2.44
N THR A 43 -17.65 -9.01 -1.49
CA THR A 43 -18.72 -8.33 -0.79
C THR A 43 -18.29 -7.78 0.57
N LYS A 44 -17.10 -8.12 1.10
CA LYS A 44 -16.57 -7.49 2.34
C LYS A 44 -15.80 -6.17 2.12
N MET A 45 -15.88 -5.59 0.92
CA MET A 45 -15.66 -4.15 0.70
C MET A 45 -16.97 -3.34 0.84
N ALA A 46 -18.13 -4.02 0.98
CA ALA A 46 -19.44 -3.38 1.02
C ALA A 46 -19.78 -2.65 2.34
N ASP A 47 -18.95 -2.78 3.39
CA ASP A 47 -19.18 -2.11 4.68
C ASP A 47 -18.64 -0.67 4.73
N LEU A 48 -17.83 -0.27 3.75
CA LEU A 48 -17.51 1.14 3.53
C LEU A 48 -18.53 1.70 2.54
N PRO A 49 -19.30 2.77 2.89
CA PRO A 49 -20.15 3.45 1.93
C PRO A 49 -19.27 4.20 0.92
N LEU A 50 -18.78 3.48 -0.08
CA LEU A 50 -17.92 4.02 -1.12
C LEU A 50 -18.79 4.68 -2.20
N GLN A 51 -18.68 5.99 -2.33
CA GLN A 51 -19.27 6.73 -3.44
C GLN A 51 -18.54 6.39 -4.74
N LYS A 52 -19.24 6.48 -5.88
CA LYS A 52 -18.58 6.39 -7.19
C LYS A 52 -17.52 7.49 -7.30
N ILE A 53 -16.30 7.10 -7.63
CA ILE A 53 -15.18 8.04 -7.81
C ILE A 53 -15.33 8.80 -9.14
N HIS A 54 -15.90 8.16 -10.15
CA HIS A 54 -16.21 8.76 -11.45
C HIS A 54 -17.55 8.20 -11.98
N SER A 55 -18.27 8.98 -12.79
CA SER A 55 -19.57 8.54 -13.35
C SER A 55 -19.45 7.27 -14.20
N ASP A 56 -18.33 7.16 -14.91
CA ASP A 56 -18.11 6.17 -15.97
C ASP A 56 -17.26 4.98 -15.52
N GLU A 57 -16.83 4.96 -14.25
CA GLU A 57 -16.00 3.88 -13.71
C GLU A 57 -16.66 3.27 -12.46
N PRO A 58 -16.99 1.96 -12.48
CA PRO A 58 -17.37 1.23 -11.28
C PRO A 58 -16.29 1.33 -10.20
N ILE A 59 -16.71 1.52 -8.94
CA ILE A 59 -15.77 1.61 -7.81
C ILE A 59 -14.83 0.40 -7.71
N ASN A 60 -15.34 -0.79 -8.08
CA ASN A 60 -14.58 -2.02 -8.05
C ASN A 60 -13.39 -2.00 -9.02
N ASP A 61 -13.53 -1.35 -10.18
CA ASP A 61 -12.45 -1.24 -11.15
C ASP A 61 -11.33 -0.36 -10.61
N THR A 62 -11.65 0.74 -9.93
CA THR A 62 -10.65 1.57 -9.26
C THR A 62 -9.91 0.77 -8.18
N LEU A 63 -10.62 0.05 -7.33
CA LEU A 63 -10.02 -0.71 -6.23
C LEU A 63 -9.14 -1.86 -6.73
N GLN A 64 -9.62 -2.61 -7.73
CA GLN A 64 -8.92 -3.80 -8.22
C GLN A 64 -7.85 -3.50 -9.26
N GLN A 65 -8.02 -2.46 -10.07
CA GLN A 65 -7.07 -2.12 -11.12
C GLN A 65 -6.17 -0.96 -10.71
N ARG A 66 -6.75 0.20 -10.36
CA ARG A 66 -5.96 1.41 -10.09
C ARG A 66 -5.15 1.29 -8.81
N PHE A 67 -5.74 0.73 -7.75
CA PHE A 67 -5.08 0.54 -6.45
C PHE A 67 -4.45 -0.86 -6.30
N SER A 68 -4.33 -1.63 -7.39
CA SER A 68 -3.51 -2.84 -7.37
C SER A 68 -2.06 -2.53 -7.05
N PHE A 69 -1.36 -3.50 -6.47
CA PHE A 69 0.06 -3.38 -6.17
C PHE A 69 0.87 -3.12 -7.44
N GLU A 70 0.61 -3.88 -8.51
CA GLU A 70 1.33 -3.76 -9.79
C GLU A 70 1.10 -2.39 -10.44
N ASN A 71 -0.14 -1.91 -10.52
CA ASN A 71 -0.41 -0.60 -11.10
C ASN A 71 0.17 0.52 -10.21
N SER A 72 0.10 0.40 -8.89
CA SER A 72 0.66 1.38 -7.97
C SER A 72 2.18 1.50 -8.15
N LEU A 73 2.91 0.38 -8.26
CA LEU A 73 4.34 0.41 -8.58
C LEU A 73 4.62 1.03 -9.97
N ALA A 74 3.79 0.75 -10.97
CA ALA A 74 3.91 1.38 -12.28
C ALA A 74 3.71 2.90 -12.20
N ARG A 75 2.78 3.39 -11.36
CA ARG A 75 2.59 4.83 -11.12
C ARG A 75 3.77 5.45 -10.38
N VAL A 76 4.35 4.76 -9.38
CA VAL A 76 5.57 5.24 -8.71
C VAL A 76 6.72 5.41 -9.72
N SER A 77 6.92 4.47 -10.64
CA SER A 77 7.91 4.60 -11.71
C SER A 77 7.61 5.76 -12.67
N GLN A 78 6.33 6.05 -12.95
CA GLN A 78 5.96 7.21 -13.75
C GLN A 78 6.23 8.53 -13.02
N ILE A 79 5.95 8.60 -11.72
CA ILE A 79 6.23 9.78 -10.89
C ILE A 79 7.73 10.03 -10.85
N ASP A 80 8.55 9.00 -10.65
CA ASP A 80 10.01 9.09 -10.69
C ASP A 80 10.52 9.71 -12.01
N LYS A 81 10.03 9.19 -13.14
CA LYS A 81 10.36 9.72 -14.46
C LYS A 81 9.92 11.18 -14.63
N ALA A 82 8.73 11.54 -14.16
CA ALA A 82 8.22 12.90 -14.25
C ALA A 82 9.06 13.87 -13.41
N LEU A 83 9.44 13.48 -12.20
CA LEU A 83 10.31 14.26 -11.33
C LEU A 83 11.72 14.44 -11.93
N ASN A 84 12.27 13.39 -12.55
CA ASN A 84 13.52 13.50 -13.28
C ASN A 84 13.40 14.43 -14.50
N SER A 85 12.30 14.37 -15.26
CA SER A 85 12.04 15.32 -16.34
C SER A 85 11.93 16.76 -15.83
N PHE A 86 11.29 16.98 -14.68
CA PHE A 86 11.18 18.30 -14.05
C PHE A 86 12.55 18.85 -13.62
N ARG A 87 13.42 18.00 -13.04
CA ARG A 87 14.81 18.36 -12.73
C ARG A 87 15.59 18.75 -13.98
N VAL A 88 15.51 17.96 -15.06
CA VAL A 88 16.15 18.29 -16.34
C VAL A 88 15.62 19.61 -16.92
N LEU A 89 14.32 19.86 -16.82
CA LEU A 89 13.71 21.11 -17.26
C LEU A 89 14.22 22.30 -16.43
N THR A 90 14.35 22.11 -15.12
CA THR A 90 14.88 23.12 -14.20
C THR A 90 16.30 23.49 -14.59
N GLU A 91 17.19 22.51 -14.78
CA GLU A 91 18.57 22.74 -15.22
C GLU A 91 18.65 23.48 -16.57
N LYS A 92 17.84 23.08 -17.54
CA LYS A 92 17.80 23.72 -18.87
C LYS A 92 17.25 25.15 -18.83
N SER A 93 16.46 25.49 -17.82
CA SER A 93 15.84 26.81 -17.70
C SER A 93 16.71 27.82 -16.95
N LYS A 94 17.72 27.36 -16.17
CA LYS A 94 18.65 28.23 -15.42
C LYS A 94 19.32 29.34 -16.25
N PRO A 95 19.74 29.14 -17.51
CA PRO A 95 20.37 30.21 -18.29
C PRO A 95 19.39 31.28 -18.79
N VAL A 96 18.09 30.98 -18.78
CA VAL A 96 17.05 31.82 -19.41
C VAL A 96 16.18 32.50 -18.34
N LEU A 97 15.97 31.85 -17.21
CA LEU A 97 15.17 32.37 -16.10
C LEU A 97 16.07 33.06 -15.07
N GLU A 98 15.64 34.23 -14.60
CA GLU A 98 16.29 34.88 -13.47
C GLU A 98 16.23 33.97 -12.23
N SER A 99 17.31 33.92 -11.45
CA SER A 99 17.40 33.09 -10.26
C SER A 99 16.26 33.33 -9.25
N LYS A 100 15.74 34.57 -9.20
CA LYS A 100 14.61 34.93 -8.34
C LYS A 100 13.32 34.22 -8.76
N ILE A 101 13.04 34.16 -10.06
CA ILE A 101 11.85 33.49 -10.62
C ILE A 101 11.92 31.98 -10.32
N LEU A 102 13.09 31.37 -10.49
CA LEU A 102 13.26 29.96 -10.16
C LEU A 102 13.03 29.68 -8.67
N SER A 103 13.49 30.56 -7.78
CA SER A 103 13.29 30.41 -6.33
C SER A 103 11.84 30.57 -5.87
N GLU A 104 10.97 31.19 -6.69
CA GLU A 104 9.53 31.29 -6.42
C GLU A 104 8.75 30.02 -6.82
N VAL A 105 9.36 29.17 -7.66
CA VAL A 105 8.79 27.87 -8.05
C VAL A 105 9.22 26.81 -7.05
N ALA A 106 8.26 26.17 -6.39
CA ALA A 106 8.54 25.12 -5.42
C ALA A 106 9.31 23.94 -6.02
N ASN A 107 10.15 23.29 -5.21
CA ASN A 107 10.90 22.08 -5.56
C ASN A 107 11.92 22.27 -6.70
N THR A 108 12.41 23.48 -6.93
CA THR A 108 13.49 23.79 -7.88
C THR A 108 14.87 23.86 -7.23
N ASP A 109 14.93 23.85 -5.91
CA ASP A 109 16.18 23.81 -5.15
C ASP A 109 16.90 22.47 -5.32
N TRP A 110 18.22 22.53 -5.18
CA TRP A 110 19.08 21.39 -5.46
C TRP A 110 18.79 20.21 -4.51
N ASP A 111 18.62 20.48 -3.22
CA ASP A 111 18.38 19.46 -2.18
C ASP A 111 17.10 18.69 -2.49
N THR A 112 16.02 19.40 -2.81
CA THR A 112 14.75 18.78 -3.18
C THR A 112 14.88 17.94 -4.45
N GLN A 113 15.51 18.45 -5.50
CA GLN A 113 15.55 17.75 -6.78
C GLN A 113 16.49 16.54 -6.80
N ASN A 114 17.59 16.58 -6.03
CA ASN A 114 18.62 15.54 -6.06
C ASN A 114 18.52 14.58 -4.88
N LEU A 115 18.02 15.02 -3.73
CA LEU A 115 17.84 14.18 -2.53
C LEU A 115 16.36 13.89 -2.29
N GLY A 116 15.54 14.95 -2.24
CA GLY A 116 14.12 14.88 -1.93
C GLY A 116 13.36 13.94 -2.84
N PHE A 117 13.40 14.15 -4.17
CA PHE A 117 12.65 13.35 -5.14
C PHE A 117 12.94 11.85 -5.03
N THR A 118 14.21 11.46 -4.96
CA THR A 118 14.61 10.06 -4.80
C THR A 118 14.11 9.49 -3.48
N ASN A 119 14.26 10.23 -2.38
CA ASN A 119 13.82 9.79 -1.06
C ASN A 119 12.29 9.65 -0.96
N TRP A 120 11.54 10.57 -1.57
CA TRP A 120 10.07 10.54 -1.57
C TRP A 120 9.53 9.35 -2.36
N VAL A 121 10.00 9.17 -3.60
CA VAL A 121 9.62 8.06 -4.47
C VAL A 121 9.96 6.73 -3.81
N GLY A 122 11.20 6.59 -3.31
CA GLY A 122 11.65 5.38 -2.65
C GLY A 122 10.85 5.06 -1.37
N SER A 123 10.44 6.08 -0.60
CA SER A 123 9.61 5.87 0.59
C SER A 123 8.23 5.31 0.25
N VAL A 124 7.61 5.80 -0.82
CA VAL A 124 6.32 5.29 -1.31
C VAL A 124 6.46 3.87 -1.85
N GLU A 125 7.47 3.62 -2.69
CA GLU A 125 7.75 2.27 -3.21
C GLU A 125 7.99 1.26 -2.09
N GLY A 126 8.84 1.63 -1.13
CA GLY A 126 9.17 0.79 0.01
C GLY A 126 7.95 0.47 0.86
N THR A 127 7.05 1.44 1.04
CA THR A 127 5.77 1.23 1.74
C THR A 127 4.90 0.20 1.02
N LEU A 128 4.72 0.35 -0.29
CA LEU A 128 3.92 -0.59 -1.09
C LEU A 128 4.48 -2.01 -1.02
N ARG A 129 5.80 -2.17 -1.20
CA ARG A 129 6.46 -3.49 -1.16
C ARG A 129 6.42 -4.13 0.23
N LYS A 130 6.58 -3.34 1.29
CA LYS A 130 6.43 -3.80 2.67
C LYS A 130 5.02 -4.31 2.92
N GLN A 131 4.00 -3.57 2.49
CA GLN A 131 2.60 -3.95 2.66
C GLN A 131 2.26 -5.23 1.87
N ASP A 132 2.68 -5.35 0.61
CA ASP A 132 2.47 -6.56 -0.18
C ASP A 132 3.11 -7.79 0.49
N TYR A 133 4.36 -7.67 0.94
CA TYR A 133 5.03 -8.73 1.71
C TYR A 133 4.23 -9.14 2.96
N GLN A 134 3.76 -8.18 3.76
CA GLN A 134 2.99 -8.44 4.97
C GLN A 134 1.66 -9.13 4.66
N ILE A 135 0.95 -8.69 3.62
CA ILE A 135 -0.31 -9.28 3.17
C ILE A 135 -0.07 -10.73 2.72
N LYS A 136 0.93 -10.98 1.86
CA LYS A 136 1.22 -12.36 1.39
C LYS A 136 1.70 -13.27 2.51
N LYS A 137 2.40 -12.75 3.51
CA LYS A 137 2.74 -13.51 4.72
C LYS A 137 1.49 -13.96 5.47
N LEU A 138 0.56 -13.04 5.71
CA LEU A 138 -0.70 -13.34 6.40
C LEU A 138 -1.57 -14.31 5.59
N GLU A 139 -1.68 -14.13 4.27
CA GLU A 139 -2.39 -15.06 3.39
C GLU A 139 -1.81 -16.48 3.45
N TYR A 140 -0.48 -16.61 3.50
CA TYR A 140 0.17 -17.92 3.63
C TYR A 140 -0.08 -18.55 5.01
N GLN A 141 0.02 -17.77 6.09
CA GLN A 141 -0.28 -18.26 7.45
C GLN A 141 -1.74 -18.71 7.59
N LEU A 142 -2.68 -17.98 7.00
CA LEU A 142 -4.08 -18.38 6.94
C LEU A 142 -4.24 -19.69 6.14
N ALA A 143 -3.57 -19.81 4.99
CA ALA A 143 -3.61 -21.03 4.18
C ALA A 143 -3.04 -22.24 4.93
N GLN A 144 -2.00 -22.08 5.75
CA GLN A 144 -1.49 -23.15 6.60
C GLN A 144 -2.58 -23.67 7.55
N LYS A 145 -3.31 -22.77 8.22
CA LYS A 145 -4.43 -23.15 9.09
C LYS A 145 -5.59 -23.80 8.35
N GLN A 146 -5.97 -23.25 7.21
CA GLN A 146 -7.02 -23.85 6.38
C GLN A 146 -6.63 -25.22 5.83
N TYR A 147 -5.35 -25.47 5.56
CA TYR A 147 -4.86 -26.78 5.14
C TYR A 147 -4.86 -27.80 6.28
N GLU A 148 -4.43 -27.40 7.49
CA GLU A 148 -4.56 -28.20 8.73
C GLU A 148 -6.02 -28.64 8.94
N ASP A 149 -6.97 -27.72 8.71
CA ASP A 149 -8.42 -27.96 8.83
C ASP A 149 -9.03 -28.69 7.61
N LYS A 150 -8.22 -29.11 6.63
CA LYS A 150 -8.64 -29.75 5.36
C LYS A 150 -9.63 -28.91 4.55
N ALA A 151 -9.66 -27.59 4.75
CA ALA A 151 -10.54 -26.65 4.06
C ALA A 151 -10.00 -26.24 2.68
N ILE A 152 -8.68 -26.36 2.45
CA ILE A 152 -8.05 -26.12 1.15
C ILE A 152 -7.15 -27.30 0.75
N SER A 153 -6.83 -27.41 -0.53
CA SER A 153 -5.90 -28.42 -1.04
C SER A 153 -4.43 -27.99 -0.86
N GLN A 154 -3.53 -28.97 -0.92
CA GLN A 154 -2.08 -28.72 -0.92
C GLN A 154 -1.65 -27.76 -2.05
N ASN A 155 -2.32 -27.82 -3.20
CA ASN A 155 -2.02 -26.95 -4.32
C ASN A 155 -2.25 -25.47 -3.97
N ILE A 156 -3.36 -25.15 -3.29
CA ILE A 156 -3.65 -23.77 -2.85
C ILE A 156 -2.62 -23.32 -1.79
N LEU A 157 -2.26 -24.19 -0.86
CA LEU A 157 -1.20 -23.90 0.13
C LEU A 157 0.13 -23.56 -0.57
N ASN A 158 0.53 -24.36 -1.57
CA ASN A 158 1.76 -24.15 -2.33
C ASN A 158 1.73 -22.83 -3.12
N GLN A 159 0.59 -22.47 -3.71
CA GLN A 159 0.42 -21.18 -4.40
C GLN A 159 0.61 -19.99 -3.45
N LYS A 160 0.00 -20.04 -2.26
CA LYS A 160 0.16 -18.99 -1.25
C LYS A 160 1.59 -18.92 -0.71
N GLN A 161 2.25 -20.06 -0.54
CA GLN A 161 3.66 -20.11 -0.17
C GLN A 161 4.56 -19.46 -1.25
N ALA A 162 4.33 -19.78 -2.52
CA ALA A 162 5.08 -19.22 -3.64
C ALA A 162 4.91 -17.69 -3.72
N ALA A 163 3.68 -17.19 -3.56
CA ALA A 163 3.40 -15.76 -3.54
C ALA A 163 4.12 -15.04 -2.39
N HIS A 164 4.06 -15.59 -1.17
CA HIS A 164 4.80 -15.05 -0.02
C HIS A 164 6.32 -15.05 -0.27
N ASN A 165 6.87 -16.14 -0.80
CA ASN A 165 8.31 -16.23 -1.09
C ASN A 165 8.74 -15.21 -2.14
N LYS A 166 7.92 -14.97 -3.17
CA LYS A 166 8.16 -13.93 -4.17
C LYS A 166 8.16 -12.54 -3.54
N ALA A 167 7.09 -12.18 -2.82
CA ALA A 167 6.98 -10.86 -2.17
C ALA A 167 8.12 -10.61 -1.18
N LYS A 168 8.54 -11.65 -0.43
CA LYS A 168 9.70 -11.58 0.46
C LYS A 168 10.99 -11.27 -0.31
N LYS A 169 11.27 -11.98 -1.41
CA LYS A 169 12.47 -11.75 -2.23
C LYS A 169 12.47 -10.36 -2.83
N ASP A 170 11.33 -9.92 -3.37
CA ASP A 170 11.18 -8.61 -3.99
C ASP A 170 11.39 -7.48 -2.97
N PHE A 171 10.82 -7.61 -1.78
CA PHE A 171 11.03 -6.62 -0.71
C PHE A 171 12.47 -6.61 -0.20
N GLN A 172 13.09 -7.79 -0.03
CA GLN A 172 14.51 -7.89 0.34
C GLN A 172 15.44 -7.28 -0.71
N ALA A 173 15.14 -7.49 -1.99
CA ALA A 173 15.90 -6.88 -3.08
C ALA A 173 15.79 -5.36 -3.03
N PHE A 174 14.58 -4.83 -2.85
CA PHE A 174 14.36 -3.39 -2.71
C PHE A 174 15.10 -2.80 -1.51
N ILE A 175 15.01 -3.39 -0.33
CA ILE A 175 15.70 -2.86 0.87
C ILE A 175 17.22 -2.86 0.69
N LYS A 176 17.78 -3.84 -0.02
CA LYS A 176 19.22 -3.86 -0.33
C LYS A 176 19.65 -2.78 -1.31
N SER A 177 18.79 -2.42 -2.25
CA SER A 177 19.06 -1.33 -3.21
C SER A 177 18.69 0.05 -2.68
N PHE A 178 17.83 0.13 -1.67
CA PHE A 178 17.36 1.38 -1.13
C PHE A 178 18.44 2.06 -0.28
N SER A 179 18.88 3.22 -0.72
CA SER A 179 19.75 4.13 0.00
C SER A 179 19.04 5.47 0.14
N VAL A 180 19.10 6.06 1.34
CA VAL A 180 18.69 7.47 1.52
C VAL A 180 19.77 8.32 0.89
N ALA A 181 19.38 9.20 -0.03
CA ALA A 181 20.27 10.22 -0.57
C ALA A 181 20.49 11.30 0.51
N ASP A 182 21.76 11.61 0.75
CA ASP A 182 22.28 12.65 1.66
C ASP A 182 23.27 13.52 0.89
#